data_AF-A0A1V1NTM3-F1
#
_entry.id   AF-A0A1V1NTM3-F1
#
_cell.length_a   1.000
_cell.length_b   1.000
_cell.length_c   1.000
_cell.angle_alpha   90.00
_cell.angle_beta   90.00
_cell.angle_gamma   90.00
#
_symmetry.space_group_name_H-M   'P 1'
#
loop_
_entity.id
_entity.type
_entity.pdbx_description
1 polymer ?
#
loop_
_entity_poly.entity_id
_entity_poly.type
_entity_poly.pdbx_seq_one_letter_code
_entity_poly.pdbx_strand_id
1 'polypeptide(L)'
;MDERLAVVVSKIDELPEIFRQYQQNSPNETIAFTGNAKNKSSSELIIDEEEGKQFIDNLIQKRKLNKIGMFWVSGIEIDWQLLYDTPPKRIALPTYPFEKKRYWIQKDQTRPASKSVQAFPIDEPPQLLYLETKWIEKPIEPGKNPIDNQILVFCNHSDRFDKMRSNVVTVHSGENFEQLSETKYCICPDNASDYPKLIENLDHIPEFIIHLWSDHPFEPDNKIVRNDISKSLISLFYLTQALLNKKRSNNIRIIYAYPSNQPLYEAISGFARTLSQENSDIQLKTVGFKNPYEMTAHILSECFVNDGLEIQYDDKIRQVKQLQPFEPSSISELSLKENGVYLITGGSGKLGQTIAKYIAEKVQSTIVLCGRKNP
;
A
#
# COMPACT_ATOMS: atom_id res chain seq x y z
N MET A 1 10.93 21.05 7.05
CA MET A 1 11.53 20.22 5.99
C MET A 1 13.00 20.47 6.12
N ASP A 2 13.72 19.49 6.66
CA ASP A 2 15.05 19.72 7.21
C ASP A 2 16.13 19.55 6.14
N GLU A 3 15.94 18.62 5.21
CA GLU A 3 16.77 18.49 4.00
C GLU A 3 16.34 19.50 2.92
N ARG A 4 17.31 20.20 2.33
CA ARG A 4 17.13 21.21 1.28
C ARG A 4 18.02 20.87 0.07
N LEU A 5 17.48 21.11 -1.13
CA LEU A 5 18.18 21.06 -2.41
C LEU A 5 17.94 22.37 -3.15
N ALA A 6 19.01 23.04 -3.55
CA ALA A 6 18.98 24.21 -4.42
C ALA A 6 19.65 23.88 -5.75
N VAL A 7 18.99 24.20 -6.86
CA VAL A 7 19.52 24.00 -8.21
C VAL A 7 19.44 25.31 -8.99
N VAL A 8 20.55 25.74 -9.56
CA VAL A 8 20.64 26.94 -10.39
C VAL A 8 20.76 26.53 -11.86
N VAL A 9 19.73 26.85 -12.64
CA VAL A 9 19.65 26.56 -14.08
C VAL A 9 19.28 27.80 -14.87
N SER A 10 19.70 27.84 -16.14
CA SER A 10 19.29 28.91 -17.06
C SER A 10 17.94 28.60 -17.73
N LYS A 11 17.62 27.31 -17.89
CA LYS A 11 16.37 26.81 -18.47
C LYS A 11 15.83 25.63 -17.67
N ILE A 12 14.50 25.53 -17.58
CA ILE A 12 13.83 24.45 -16.83
C ILE A 12 14.15 23.05 -17.40
N ASP A 13 14.43 22.96 -18.69
CA ASP A 13 14.75 21.72 -19.40
C ASP A 13 16.12 21.13 -19.01
N GLU A 14 16.94 21.87 -18.27
CA GLU A 14 18.22 21.40 -17.72
C GLU A 14 18.02 20.55 -16.44
N LEU A 15 16.89 20.74 -15.73
CA LEU A 15 16.62 20.06 -14.45
C LEU A 15 16.61 18.53 -14.54
N PRO A 16 16.03 17.87 -15.56
CA PRO A 16 16.00 16.41 -15.63
C PRO A 16 17.38 15.78 -15.62
N GLU A 17 18.34 16.39 -16.31
CA GLU A 17 19.71 15.86 -16.39
C GLU A 17 20.46 16.06 -15.07
N ILE A 18 20.30 17.21 -14.42
CA ILE A 18 20.88 17.48 -13.10
C ILE A 18 20.32 16.50 -12.06
N PHE A 19 19.02 16.20 -12.09
CA PHE A 19 18.44 15.22 -11.19
C PHE A 19 18.93 13.78 -11.45
N ARG A 20 19.20 13.41 -12.71
CA ARG A 20 19.85 12.11 -13.02
C ARG A 20 21.26 12.04 -12.47
N GLN A 21 22.06 13.09 -12.67
CA GLN A 21 23.41 13.20 -12.12
C GLN A 21 23.42 13.12 -10.59
N TYR A 22 22.44 13.77 -9.95
CA TYR A 22 22.23 13.73 -8.51
C TYR A 22 21.88 12.30 -8.03
N GLN A 23 21.01 11.57 -8.74
CA GLN A 23 20.69 10.16 -8.42
C GLN A 23 21.88 9.21 -8.56
N GLN A 24 22.82 9.53 -9.46
CA GLN A 24 24.02 8.74 -9.73
C GLN A 24 25.21 9.12 -8.82
N ASN A 25 25.00 9.92 -7.77
CA ASN A 25 26.05 10.45 -6.89
C ASN A 25 27.20 11.18 -7.63
N SER A 26 26.90 11.80 -8.78
CA SER A 26 27.84 12.64 -9.54
C SER A 26 27.32 14.08 -9.68
N PRO A 27 26.96 14.76 -8.58
CA PRO A 27 26.39 16.11 -8.66
C PRO A 27 27.44 17.10 -9.17
N ASN A 28 27.04 18.01 -10.05
CA ASN A 28 27.83 19.18 -10.36
C ASN A 28 27.69 20.19 -9.22
N GLU A 29 28.67 20.19 -8.31
CA GLU A 29 28.74 21.04 -7.10
C GLU A 29 28.67 22.55 -7.38
N THR A 30 28.81 22.96 -8.64
CA THR A 30 28.70 24.36 -9.06
C THR A 30 27.26 24.83 -9.28
N ILE A 31 26.32 23.91 -9.47
CA ILE A 31 24.93 24.20 -9.86
C ILE A 31 23.87 23.50 -8.99
N ALA A 32 24.24 22.44 -8.26
CA ALA A 32 23.36 21.73 -7.34
C ALA A 32 23.97 21.71 -5.94
N PHE A 33 23.23 22.21 -4.96
CA PHE A 33 23.66 22.33 -3.56
C PHE A 33 22.67 21.59 -2.68
N THR A 34 23.17 20.80 -1.74
CA THR A 34 22.34 20.14 -0.73
C THR A 34 22.83 20.41 0.67
N GLY A 35 21.91 20.38 1.62
CA GLY A 35 22.21 20.67 3.00
C GLY A 35 21.01 20.45 3.89
N ASN A 36 21.30 20.34 5.19
CA ASN A 36 20.28 20.20 6.20
C ASN A 36 20.17 21.52 6.97
N ALA A 37 18.99 22.11 6.97
CA ALA A 37 18.69 23.41 7.58
C ALA A 37 18.83 23.41 9.12
N LYS A 38 18.86 22.23 9.77
CA LYS A 38 19.15 22.09 11.19
C LYS A 38 20.64 21.91 11.49
N ASN A 39 21.42 21.50 10.49
CA ASN A 39 22.86 21.29 10.63
C ASN A 39 23.58 22.64 10.43
N LYS A 40 23.35 23.51 11.41
CA LYS A 40 23.88 24.87 11.48
C LYS A 40 25.39 24.77 11.66
N SER A 41 26.14 24.79 10.56
CA SER A 41 27.59 25.02 10.62
C SER A 41 27.87 26.36 11.30
N SER A 42 29.09 26.56 11.77
CA SER A 42 29.63 27.73 12.50
C SER A 42 29.40 29.11 11.86
N SER A 43 28.75 29.16 10.70
CA SER A 43 28.33 30.31 9.91
C SER A 43 27.17 31.11 10.48
N GLU A 44 26.36 30.58 11.41
CA GLU A 44 25.29 31.38 12.05
C GLU A 44 25.83 32.47 12.99
N LEU A 45 26.96 32.23 13.66
CA LEU A 45 27.59 33.20 14.55
C LEU A 45 28.13 34.46 13.84
N ILE A 46 28.18 34.45 12.49
CA ILE A 46 28.72 35.56 11.68
C ILE A 46 27.60 36.35 10.97
N ILE A 47 26.37 35.82 10.87
CA ILE A 47 25.33 36.36 9.99
C ILE A 47 24.18 37.05 10.74
N ASP A 48 24.08 36.89 12.07
CA ASP A 48 23.11 37.62 12.92
C ASP A 48 23.50 39.10 13.17
N GLU A 49 24.64 39.56 12.65
CA GLU A 49 25.06 40.96 12.68
C GLU A 49 24.57 41.71 11.43
N GLU A 50 24.33 43.03 11.52
CA GLU A 50 23.87 43.85 10.39
C GLU A 50 24.74 43.70 9.13
N GLU A 51 26.05 43.45 9.31
CA GLU A 51 27.00 43.22 8.23
C GLU A 51 26.70 41.94 7.43
N GLY A 52 26.27 40.86 8.10
CA GLY A 52 25.90 39.60 7.46
C GLY A 52 24.66 39.74 6.60
N LYS A 53 23.65 40.47 7.09
CA LYS A 53 22.44 40.77 6.33
C LYS A 53 22.76 41.64 5.10
N GLN A 54 23.57 42.69 5.25
CA GLN A 54 24.01 43.52 4.13
C GLN A 54 24.79 42.71 3.08
N PHE A 55 25.59 41.73 3.50
CA PHE A 55 26.30 40.83 2.59
C PHE A 55 25.33 39.97 1.77
N ILE A 56 24.30 39.38 2.40
CA ILE A 56 23.28 38.59 1.70
C ILE A 56 22.47 39.48 0.75
N ASP A 57 22.06 40.67 1.18
CA ASP A 57 21.32 41.62 0.32
C ASP A 57 22.13 42.03 -0.91
N ASN A 58 23.44 42.26 -0.75
CA ASN A 58 24.36 42.53 -1.86
C ASN A 58 24.49 41.34 -2.83
N LEU A 59 24.48 40.10 -2.32
CA LEU A 59 24.46 38.91 -3.17
C LEU A 59 23.16 38.78 -3.96
N ILE A 60 22.02 39.12 -3.36
CA ILE A 60 20.72 39.14 -4.01
C ILE A 60 20.69 40.21 -5.11
N GLN A 61 21.11 41.45 -4.81
CA GLN A 61 21.20 42.55 -5.77
C GLN A 61 22.11 42.22 -6.96
N LYS A 62 23.26 41.58 -6.70
CA LYS A 62 24.19 41.13 -7.76
C LYS A 62 23.78 39.82 -8.42
N ARG A 63 22.62 39.26 -8.07
CA ARG A 63 22.07 37.98 -8.57
C ARG A 63 23.08 36.84 -8.55
N LYS A 64 23.85 36.72 -7.46
CA LYS A 64 24.82 35.63 -7.26
C LYS A 64 24.10 34.34 -6.80
N LEU A 65 23.25 33.80 -7.67
CA LEU A 65 22.32 32.70 -7.39
C LEU A 65 22.97 31.46 -6.76
N ASN A 66 24.17 31.08 -7.21
CA ASN A 66 24.89 29.92 -6.65
C ASN A 66 25.19 30.09 -5.16
N LYS A 67 25.65 31.29 -4.75
CA LYS A 67 25.94 31.58 -3.34
C LYS A 67 24.66 31.66 -2.51
N ILE A 68 23.58 32.23 -3.07
CA ILE A 68 22.27 32.29 -2.43
C ILE A 68 21.73 30.87 -2.17
N GLY A 69 21.81 29.99 -3.18
CA GLY A 69 21.40 28.59 -3.08
C GLY A 69 22.20 27.85 -2.01
N MET A 70 23.53 28.02 -1.99
CA MET A 70 24.42 27.44 -0.98
C MET A 70 24.05 27.88 0.44
N PHE A 71 23.86 29.18 0.68
CA PHE A 71 23.48 29.67 2.01
C PHE A 71 22.10 29.19 2.45
N TRP A 72 21.14 29.16 1.52
CA TRP A 72 19.80 28.67 1.82
C TRP A 72 19.78 27.19 2.20
N VAL A 73 20.55 26.32 1.54
CA VAL A 73 20.61 24.90 1.92
C VAL A 73 21.32 24.67 3.25
N SER A 74 22.22 25.56 3.65
CA SER A 74 22.88 25.58 4.97
C SER A 74 22.01 26.12 6.10
N GLY A 75 20.75 26.52 5.83
CA GLY A 75 19.80 26.92 6.86
C GLY A 75 19.57 28.43 6.99
N ILE A 76 20.36 29.27 6.33
CA ILE A 76 20.24 30.74 6.39
C ILE A 76 18.91 31.18 5.77
N GLU A 77 18.25 32.15 6.42
CA GLU A 77 17.02 32.76 5.90
C GLU A 77 17.34 33.74 4.77
N ILE A 78 16.65 33.58 3.64
CA ILE A 78 16.81 34.41 2.44
C ILE A 78 15.48 35.13 2.19
N ASP A 79 15.53 36.45 2.05
CA ASP A 79 14.37 37.22 1.60
C ASP A 79 14.23 37.12 0.08
N TRP A 80 13.36 36.21 -0.35
CA TRP A 80 13.07 35.99 -1.76
C TRP A 80 12.35 37.16 -2.44
N GLN A 81 11.76 38.09 -1.69
CA GLN A 81 11.08 39.26 -2.26
C GLN A 81 12.09 40.21 -2.92
N LEU A 82 13.32 40.26 -2.41
CA LEU A 82 14.40 41.06 -2.98
C LEU A 82 14.93 40.50 -4.32
N LEU A 83 14.63 39.24 -4.63
CA LEU A 83 15.10 38.58 -5.86
C LEU A 83 14.09 38.70 -7.02
N TYR A 84 12.81 38.86 -6.74
CA TYR A 84 11.74 38.80 -7.73
C TYR A 84 10.77 39.99 -7.63
N ASP A 85 10.61 40.73 -8.73
CA ASP A 85 9.61 41.81 -8.83
C ASP A 85 8.18 41.28 -8.71
N THR A 86 7.95 40.05 -9.19
CA THR A 86 6.70 39.31 -9.01
C THR A 86 7.03 37.96 -8.36
N PRO A 87 6.58 37.69 -7.13
CA PRO A 87 6.98 36.49 -6.41
C PRO A 87 6.50 35.22 -7.12
N PRO A 88 7.37 34.23 -7.35
CA PRO A 88 6.97 32.98 -7.98
C PRO A 88 6.04 32.19 -7.06
N LYS A 89 5.07 31.48 -7.66
CA LYS A 89 4.20 30.57 -6.92
C LYS A 89 4.99 29.35 -6.46
N ARG A 90 4.97 29.06 -5.16
CA ARG A 90 5.51 27.81 -4.63
C ARG A 90 4.68 26.63 -5.16
N ILE A 91 5.35 25.67 -5.79
CA ILE A 91 4.75 24.42 -6.23
C ILE A 91 5.23 23.33 -5.28
N ALA A 92 4.29 22.58 -4.70
CA ALA A 92 4.66 21.41 -3.91
C ALA A 92 5.23 20.33 -4.85
N LEU A 93 6.41 19.80 -4.53
CA LEU A 93 6.84 18.55 -5.11
C LEU A 93 5.78 17.47 -4.79
N PRO A 94 5.49 16.55 -5.72
CA PRO A 94 4.56 15.46 -5.44
C PRO A 94 4.98 14.75 -4.16
N THR A 95 4.10 14.73 -3.15
CA THR A 95 4.37 14.10 -1.84
C THR A 95 4.36 12.58 -1.90
N TYR A 96 4.38 12.01 -3.11
CA TYR A 96 4.27 10.59 -3.36
C TYR A 96 5.23 10.23 -4.50
N PRO A 97 6.21 9.34 -4.28
CA PRO A 97 7.12 8.86 -5.30
C PRO A 97 6.41 7.79 -6.14
N PHE A 98 5.29 8.14 -6.78
CA PHE A 98 4.79 7.36 -7.88
C PHE A 98 5.65 7.80 -9.05
N GLU A 99 6.77 7.09 -9.24
CA GLU A 99 7.45 7.03 -10.53
C GLU A 99 6.37 7.01 -11.60
N LYS A 100 6.23 8.08 -12.40
CA LYS A 100 5.38 8.05 -13.59
C LYS A 100 6.05 7.21 -14.67
N LYS A 101 6.38 5.96 -14.35
CA LYS A 101 6.62 4.94 -15.36
C LYS A 101 5.26 4.63 -15.97
N ARG A 102 5.03 5.15 -17.17
CA ARG A 102 3.94 4.69 -18.02
C ARG A 102 4.27 3.25 -18.41
N TYR A 103 3.74 2.29 -17.65
CA TYR A 103 3.64 0.90 -18.08
C TYR A 103 2.45 0.81 -19.03
N TRP A 104 2.62 1.28 -20.27
CA TRP A 104 1.72 0.83 -21.33
C TRP A 104 1.94 -0.67 -21.49
N ILE A 105 0.85 -1.44 -21.52
CA ILE A 105 0.88 -2.80 -22.07
C ILE A 105 1.51 -2.65 -23.46
N GLN A 106 2.72 -3.15 -23.66
CA GLN A 106 3.24 -3.29 -25.01
C GLN A 106 2.22 -4.15 -25.75
N LYS A 107 1.65 -3.62 -26.83
CA LYS A 107 0.75 -4.40 -27.68
C LYS A 107 1.57 -5.55 -28.25
N ASP A 108 1.58 -6.68 -27.56
CA ASP A 108 1.83 -7.95 -28.21
C ASP A 108 0.74 -8.09 -29.27
N GLN A 109 1.15 -7.98 -30.53
CA GLN A 109 0.28 -8.09 -31.69
C GLN A 109 -0.30 -9.51 -31.87
N THR A 110 -0.11 -10.40 -30.89
CA THR A 110 -0.49 -11.81 -30.93
C THR A 110 -1.57 -12.19 -29.93
N ARG A 111 -2.13 -11.24 -29.15
CA ARG A 111 -3.32 -11.53 -28.33
C ARG A 111 -4.57 -11.50 -29.23
N PRO A 112 -5.33 -12.60 -29.39
CA PRO A 112 -6.58 -12.56 -30.14
C PRO A 112 -7.46 -11.46 -29.56
N ALA A 113 -7.93 -10.56 -30.42
CA ALA A 113 -8.66 -9.36 -30.01
C ALA A 113 -9.76 -9.73 -29.00
N SER A 114 -9.58 -9.33 -27.74
CA SER A 114 -10.67 -9.35 -26.78
C SER A 114 -11.78 -8.48 -27.37
N LYS A 115 -12.97 -9.05 -27.55
CA LYS A 115 -14.15 -8.33 -28.03
C LYS A 115 -14.21 -6.99 -27.30
N SER A 116 -14.07 -5.89 -28.05
CA SER A 116 -14.25 -4.55 -27.51
C SER A 116 -15.60 -4.53 -26.83
N VAL A 117 -15.63 -4.36 -25.51
CA VAL A 117 -16.87 -4.08 -24.79
C VAL A 117 -17.38 -2.78 -25.37
N GLN A 118 -18.44 -2.84 -26.19
CA GLN A 118 -19.14 -1.65 -26.64
C GLN A 118 -19.56 -0.88 -25.39
N ALA A 119 -19.19 0.40 -25.32
CA ALA A 119 -19.72 1.27 -24.30
C ALA A 119 -21.25 1.23 -24.39
N PHE A 120 -21.90 0.75 -23.34
CA PHE A 120 -23.36 0.73 -23.29
C PHE A 120 -23.86 2.17 -23.39
N PRO A 121 -24.78 2.49 -24.32
CA PRO A 121 -25.46 3.77 -24.30
C PRO A 121 -26.11 3.93 -22.93
N ILE A 122 -25.75 4.98 -22.21
CA ILE A 122 -26.41 5.32 -20.95
C ILE A 122 -27.67 6.09 -21.34
N ASP A 123 -28.69 5.35 -21.79
CA ASP A 123 -29.97 5.92 -22.23
C ASP A 123 -30.87 6.30 -21.04
N GLU A 124 -30.58 5.78 -19.84
CA GLU A 124 -31.36 6.00 -18.62
C GLU A 124 -30.53 6.69 -17.52
N PRO A 125 -31.15 7.55 -16.68
CA PRO A 125 -30.47 8.14 -15.53
C PRO A 125 -30.00 7.04 -14.57
N PRO A 126 -28.86 7.22 -13.88
CA PRO A 126 -28.35 6.22 -12.97
C PRO A 126 -29.35 5.93 -11.84
N GLN A 127 -29.75 4.67 -11.72
CA GLN A 127 -30.62 4.22 -10.64
C GLN A 127 -29.80 3.98 -9.36
N LEU A 128 -30.33 4.41 -8.22
CA LEU A 128 -29.73 4.11 -6.92
C LEU A 128 -29.94 2.64 -6.57
N LEU A 129 -28.85 1.89 -6.45
CA LEU A 129 -28.85 0.50 -6.03
C LEU A 129 -28.16 0.37 -4.67
N TYR A 130 -28.83 -0.28 -3.73
CA TYR A 130 -28.26 -0.63 -2.43
C TYR A 130 -27.75 -2.07 -2.47
N LEU A 131 -26.53 -2.25 -1.97
CA LEU A 131 -25.85 -3.55 -1.95
C LEU A 131 -25.41 -3.86 -0.53
N GLU A 132 -25.57 -5.11 -0.11
CA GLU A 132 -25.07 -5.63 1.16
C GLU A 132 -24.19 -6.85 0.93
N THR A 133 -23.27 -7.11 1.85
CA THR A 133 -22.50 -8.35 1.85
C THR A 133 -23.20 -9.37 2.75
N LYS A 134 -23.47 -10.57 2.23
CA LYS A 134 -23.92 -11.72 3.02
C LYS A 134 -22.97 -12.91 2.90
N TRP A 135 -22.89 -13.68 3.98
CA TRP A 135 -22.25 -14.98 4.01
C TRP A 135 -23.25 -16.03 3.52
N ILE A 136 -22.92 -16.70 2.42
CA ILE A 136 -23.76 -17.74 1.81
C ILE A 136 -23.11 -19.09 2.06
N GLU A 137 -23.86 -20.01 2.65
CA GLU A 137 -23.39 -21.38 2.87
C GLU A 137 -23.10 -22.09 1.54
N LYS A 138 -21.96 -22.77 1.50
CA LYS A 138 -21.50 -23.57 0.37
C LYS A 138 -21.02 -24.92 0.89
N PRO A 139 -21.15 -25.99 0.10
CA PRO A 139 -20.68 -27.31 0.52
C PRO A 139 -19.18 -27.28 0.80
N ILE A 140 -18.76 -28.05 1.81
CA ILE A 140 -17.35 -28.41 1.98
C ILE A 140 -17.06 -29.52 0.98
N GLU A 141 -16.26 -29.21 -0.03
CA GLU A 141 -15.74 -30.23 -0.92
C GLU A 141 -14.72 -31.08 -0.14
N PRO A 142 -14.79 -32.42 -0.21
CA PRO A 142 -13.77 -33.27 0.36
C PRO A 142 -12.45 -32.95 -0.34
N GLY A 143 -11.53 -32.31 0.39
CA GLY A 143 -10.27 -31.88 -0.17
C GLY A 143 -9.51 -33.08 -0.71
N LYS A 144 -9.12 -33.01 -1.99
CA LYS A 144 -8.01 -33.84 -2.43
C LYS A 144 -6.81 -33.44 -1.59
N ASN A 145 -6.15 -34.40 -0.97
CA ASN A 145 -4.97 -34.10 -0.21
C ASN A 145 -3.87 -33.75 -1.23
N PRO A 146 -3.25 -32.56 -1.19
CA PRO A 146 -2.20 -32.16 -2.13
C PRO A 146 -0.89 -32.94 -1.92
N ILE A 147 -0.97 -34.17 -1.41
CA ILE A 147 0.18 -35.00 -1.04
C ILE A 147 1.10 -35.23 -2.24
N ASP A 148 0.61 -35.16 -3.48
CA ASP A 148 1.45 -35.35 -4.66
C ASP A 148 2.16 -34.07 -5.15
N ASN A 149 1.78 -32.88 -4.65
CA ASN A 149 2.36 -31.60 -5.05
C ASN A 149 3.21 -31.00 -3.92
N GLN A 150 4.30 -30.32 -4.27
CA GLN A 150 5.02 -29.48 -3.31
C GLN A 150 4.12 -28.30 -2.88
N ILE A 151 4.20 -27.91 -1.61
CA ILE A 151 3.45 -26.78 -1.03
C ILE A 151 4.43 -25.87 -0.31
N LEU A 152 4.28 -24.55 -0.51
CA LEU A 152 5.00 -23.53 0.26
C LEU A 152 4.12 -23.03 1.40
N VAL A 153 4.59 -23.10 2.65
CA VAL A 153 3.81 -22.72 3.83
C VAL A 153 4.54 -21.66 4.64
N PHE A 154 3.98 -20.45 4.70
CA PHE A 154 4.46 -19.39 5.59
C PHE A 154 3.84 -19.58 6.98
N CYS A 155 4.61 -20.11 7.93
CA CYS A 155 4.15 -20.37 9.30
C CYS A 155 5.28 -20.22 10.32
N ASN A 156 4.96 -19.83 11.56
CA ASN A 156 5.95 -19.79 12.64
C ASN A 156 6.03 -21.13 13.41
N HIS A 157 4.94 -21.92 13.38
CA HIS A 157 4.87 -23.24 14.01
C HIS A 157 4.62 -24.31 12.95
N SER A 158 5.61 -25.18 12.72
CA SER A 158 5.57 -26.20 11.65
C SER A 158 4.72 -27.43 12.00
N ASP A 159 4.46 -27.68 13.30
CA ASP A 159 3.84 -28.90 13.82
C ASP A 159 2.51 -29.27 13.15
N ARG A 160 1.77 -28.27 12.64
CA ARG A 160 0.46 -28.47 11.99
C ARG A 160 0.53 -29.15 10.62
N PHE A 161 1.67 -29.05 9.92
CA PHE A 161 1.90 -29.65 8.61
C PHE A 161 2.99 -30.74 8.64
N ASP A 162 3.55 -31.01 9.82
CA ASP A 162 4.61 -32.00 10.05
C ASP A 162 4.22 -33.43 9.65
N LYS A 163 2.93 -33.76 9.62
CA LYS A 163 2.46 -35.08 9.13
C LYS A 163 2.56 -35.22 7.61
N MET A 164 2.86 -34.14 6.87
CA MET A 164 2.95 -34.08 5.41
C MET A 164 4.40 -33.88 4.90
N ARG A 165 5.39 -34.13 5.78
CA ARG A 165 6.82 -33.75 5.69
C ARG A 165 7.56 -33.98 4.36
N SER A 166 7.13 -34.88 3.48
CA SER A 166 7.87 -35.14 2.22
C SER A 166 7.72 -34.03 1.17
N ASN A 167 6.66 -33.22 1.22
CA ASN A 167 6.33 -32.27 0.13
C ASN A 167 6.05 -30.83 0.61
N VAL A 168 6.49 -30.47 1.82
CA VAL A 168 6.22 -29.15 2.42
C VAL A 168 7.51 -28.37 2.60
N VAL A 169 7.57 -27.18 2.02
CA VAL A 169 8.60 -26.17 2.30
C VAL A 169 8.02 -25.14 3.26
N THR A 170 8.66 -24.91 4.40
CA THR A 170 8.20 -23.94 5.40
C THR A 170 9.01 -22.66 5.40
N VAL A 171 8.33 -21.52 5.62
CA VAL A 171 8.93 -20.19 5.70
C VAL A 171 8.51 -19.54 7.01
N HIS A 172 9.49 -19.30 7.87
CA HIS A 172 9.31 -18.64 9.17
C HIS A 172 9.56 -17.14 9.04
N SER A 173 8.84 -16.35 9.84
CA SER A 173 9.14 -14.92 9.97
C SER A 173 10.33 -14.72 10.92
N GLY A 174 11.32 -13.94 10.50
CA GLY A 174 12.49 -13.58 11.31
C GLY A 174 13.10 -12.25 10.89
N GLU A 175 14.35 -12.00 11.26
CA GLU A 175 15.02 -10.71 11.02
C GLU A 175 15.77 -10.65 9.69
N ASN A 176 16.23 -11.80 9.18
CA ASN A 176 17.07 -11.91 7.99
C ASN A 176 16.66 -13.10 7.13
N PHE A 177 17.09 -13.09 5.86
CA PHE A 177 17.03 -14.25 5.00
C PHE A 177 18.03 -15.32 5.44
N GLU A 178 17.53 -16.50 5.79
CA GLU A 178 18.34 -17.67 6.11
C GLU A 178 17.70 -18.94 5.54
N GLN A 179 18.51 -19.77 4.86
CA GLN A 179 18.13 -21.13 4.50
C GLN A 179 18.56 -22.06 5.64
N LEU A 180 17.60 -22.55 6.41
CA LEU A 180 17.84 -23.41 7.58
C LEU A 180 18.01 -24.89 7.17
N SER A 181 17.33 -25.31 6.10
CA SER A 181 17.49 -26.60 5.42
C SER A 181 16.94 -26.53 3.99
N GLU A 182 17.01 -27.62 3.22
CA GLU A 182 16.43 -27.69 1.86
C GLU A 182 14.93 -27.31 1.83
N THR A 183 14.21 -27.62 2.91
CA THR A 183 12.76 -27.41 3.04
C THR A 183 12.38 -26.35 4.07
N LYS A 184 13.34 -25.61 4.64
CA LYS A 184 13.06 -24.62 5.69
C LYS A 184 13.81 -23.32 5.46
N TYR A 185 13.06 -22.23 5.47
CA TYR A 185 13.57 -20.87 5.27
C TYR A 185 13.10 -19.95 6.38
N CYS A 186 13.88 -18.90 6.64
CA CYS A 186 13.53 -17.76 7.46
C CYS A 186 13.67 -16.52 6.59
N ILE A 187 12.68 -15.62 6.61
CA ILE A 187 12.75 -14.34 5.88
C ILE A 187 12.18 -13.20 6.72
N CYS A 188 12.59 -11.97 6.40
CA CYS A 188 12.05 -10.77 7.03
C CYS A 188 10.76 -10.28 6.33
N PRO A 189 9.60 -10.21 7.03
CA PRO A 189 8.31 -9.92 6.39
C PRO A 189 8.23 -8.56 5.66
N ASP A 190 8.93 -7.54 6.15
CA ASP A 190 8.95 -6.20 5.58
C ASP A 190 10.18 -5.93 4.68
N ASN A 191 11.00 -6.95 4.41
CA ASN A 191 12.12 -6.87 3.48
C ASN A 191 11.76 -7.41 2.09
N ALA A 192 11.49 -6.50 1.16
CA ALA A 192 11.15 -6.85 -0.23
C ALA A 192 12.19 -7.74 -0.93
N SER A 193 13.48 -7.65 -0.55
CA SER A 193 14.56 -8.37 -1.22
C SER A 193 14.63 -9.86 -0.84
N ASP A 194 14.00 -10.26 0.25
CA ASP A 194 14.07 -11.64 0.73
C ASP A 194 13.11 -12.56 -0.04
N TYR A 195 12.02 -12.02 -0.57
CA TYR A 195 11.04 -12.81 -1.34
C TYR A 195 11.62 -13.31 -2.68
N PRO A 196 12.29 -12.49 -3.51
CA PRO A 196 13.00 -13.02 -4.69
C PRO A 196 14.06 -14.06 -4.34
N LYS A 197 14.84 -13.85 -3.28
CA LYS A 197 15.85 -14.82 -2.82
C LYS A 197 15.19 -16.15 -2.44
N LEU A 198 14.08 -16.11 -1.70
CA LEU A 198 13.32 -17.30 -1.35
C LEU A 198 12.92 -18.04 -2.63
N ILE A 199 12.24 -17.37 -3.55
CA ILE A 199 11.76 -17.99 -4.80
C ILE A 199 12.91 -18.57 -5.64
N GLU A 200 14.09 -17.96 -5.62
CA GLU A 200 15.29 -18.44 -6.32
C GLU A 200 15.94 -19.67 -5.70
N ASN A 201 15.76 -19.88 -4.40
CA ASN A 201 16.29 -21.05 -3.69
C ASN A 201 15.30 -22.23 -3.68
N LEU A 202 14.10 -22.08 -4.24
CA LEU A 202 13.18 -23.19 -4.45
C LEU A 202 13.53 -23.93 -5.75
N ASP A 203 13.49 -25.27 -5.72
CA ASP A 203 13.69 -26.10 -6.93
C ASP A 203 12.71 -25.75 -8.04
N HIS A 204 11.46 -25.50 -7.67
CA HIS A 204 10.39 -25.00 -8.51
C HIS A 204 9.41 -24.18 -7.67
N ILE A 205 8.62 -23.33 -8.32
CA ILE A 205 7.57 -22.56 -7.63
C ILE A 205 6.36 -23.48 -7.41
N PRO A 206 5.94 -23.73 -6.15
CA PRO A 206 4.76 -24.54 -5.87
C PRO A 206 3.47 -23.93 -6.43
N GLU A 207 2.57 -24.79 -6.93
CA GLU A 207 1.22 -24.38 -7.33
C GLU A 207 0.43 -23.86 -6.12
N PHE A 208 0.61 -24.48 -4.96
CA PHE A 208 -0.11 -24.14 -3.73
C PHE A 208 0.80 -23.42 -2.75
N ILE A 209 0.36 -22.26 -2.31
CA ILE A 209 1.03 -21.46 -1.27
C ILE A 209 0.03 -21.20 -0.15
N ILE A 210 0.41 -21.51 1.09
CA ILE A 210 -0.41 -21.28 2.27
C ILE A 210 0.28 -20.21 3.12
N HIS A 211 -0.46 -19.17 3.50
CA HIS A 211 0.07 -18.05 4.28
C HIS A 211 -0.66 -17.94 5.63
N LEU A 212 0.09 -18.19 6.72
CA LEU A 212 -0.43 -18.39 8.09
C LEU A 212 0.29 -17.55 9.16
N TRP A 213 1.02 -16.50 8.78
CA TRP A 213 1.68 -15.64 9.77
C TRP A 213 0.70 -14.73 10.53
N SER A 214 -0.57 -14.69 10.14
CA SER A 214 -1.63 -13.91 10.76
C SER A 214 -2.38 -14.70 11.83
N ASP A 215 -1.73 -14.89 12.98
CA ASP A 215 -2.21 -15.71 14.09
C ASP A 215 -2.51 -14.93 15.38
N HIS A 216 -2.13 -13.66 15.45
CA HIS A 216 -2.35 -12.80 16.62
C HIS A 216 -3.71 -12.09 16.58
N PRO A 217 -4.44 -12.01 17.71
CA PRO A 217 -5.62 -11.15 17.82
C PRO A 217 -5.28 -9.68 17.61
N PHE A 218 -6.22 -8.93 17.03
CA PHE A 218 -6.08 -7.50 16.80
C PHE A 218 -5.98 -6.73 18.11
N GLU A 219 -4.90 -5.97 18.24
CA GLU A 219 -4.70 -5.03 19.33
C GLU A 219 -4.50 -3.62 18.75
N PRO A 220 -5.22 -2.60 19.24
CA PRO A 220 -5.16 -1.23 18.71
C PRO A 220 -3.91 -0.46 19.18
N ASP A 221 -2.75 -1.11 19.18
CA ASP A 221 -1.44 -0.49 19.40
C ASP A 221 -0.70 -0.29 18.08
N ASN A 222 -0.11 0.90 17.88
CA ASN A 222 0.53 1.24 16.60
C ASN A 222 1.72 0.35 16.24
N LYS A 223 2.48 -0.15 17.22
CA LYS A 223 3.62 -1.05 16.95
C LYS A 223 3.11 -2.44 16.58
N ILE A 224 2.12 -2.95 17.32
CA ILE A 224 1.50 -4.25 17.05
C ILE A 224 0.84 -4.24 15.67
N VAL A 225 0.01 -3.24 15.37
CA VAL A 225 -0.64 -3.07 14.06
C VAL A 225 0.39 -3.04 12.92
N ARG A 226 1.52 -2.34 13.08
CA ARG A 226 2.58 -2.31 12.05
C ARG A 226 3.23 -3.67 11.86
N ASN A 227 3.52 -4.38 12.94
CA ASN A 227 4.05 -5.73 12.88
C ASN A 227 3.08 -6.68 12.16
N ASP A 228 1.79 -6.63 12.49
CA ASP A 228 0.77 -7.50 11.90
C ASP A 228 0.53 -7.16 10.43
N ILE A 229 0.57 -5.89 10.04
CA ILE A 229 0.56 -5.46 8.63
C ILE A 229 1.78 -6.02 7.88
N SER A 230 2.95 -6.00 8.52
CA SER A 230 4.20 -6.51 7.93
C SER A 230 4.10 -8.01 7.66
N LYS A 231 3.60 -8.77 8.63
CA LYS A 231 3.37 -10.20 8.53
C LYS A 231 2.21 -10.59 7.61
N SER A 232 1.31 -9.67 7.25
CA SER A 232 0.10 -9.96 6.48
C SER A 232 0.13 -9.30 5.09
N LEU A 233 -0.40 -8.08 4.96
CA LEU A 233 -0.51 -7.35 3.68
C LEU A 233 0.84 -7.14 3.00
N ILE A 234 1.86 -6.67 3.72
CA ILE A 234 3.18 -6.38 3.13
C ILE A 234 3.86 -7.67 2.67
N SER A 235 3.80 -8.73 3.49
CA SER A 235 4.30 -10.03 3.10
C SER A 235 3.62 -10.57 1.84
N LEU A 236 2.28 -10.50 1.74
CA LEU A 236 1.55 -10.95 0.56
C LEU A 236 1.88 -10.09 -0.67
N PHE A 237 2.04 -8.78 -0.48
CA PHE A 237 2.44 -7.87 -1.54
C PHE A 237 3.83 -8.21 -2.11
N TYR A 238 4.85 -8.39 -1.26
CA TYR A 238 6.18 -8.75 -1.74
C TYR A 238 6.26 -10.16 -2.31
N LEU A 239 5.54 -11.11 -1.73
CA LEU A 239 5.41 -12.46 -2.27
C LEU A 239 4.82 -12.42 -3.69
N THR A 240 3.68 -11.78 -3.87
CA THR A 240 3.02 -11.69 -5.19
C THR A 240 3.89 -10.95 -6.20
N GLN A 241 4.60 -9.89 -5.81
CA GLN A 241 5.57 -9.21 -6.66
C GLN A 241 6.72 -10.15 -7.08
N ALA A 242 7.30 -10.91 -6.16
CA ALA A 242 8.36 -11.87 -6.47
C ALA A 242 7.88 -12.96 -7.44
N LEU A 243 6.66 -13.47 -7.24
CA LEU A 243 6.03 -14.47 -8.12
C LEU A 243 5.75 -13.90 -9.53
N LEU A 244 5.36 -12.64 -9.66
CA LEU A 244 5.15 -11.94 -10.95
C LEU A 244 6.40 -11.80 -11.79
N ASN A 245 7.57 -11.77 -11.17
CA ASN A 245 8.84 -11.56 -11.87
C ASN A 245 9.52 -12.85 -12.37
N LYS A 246 8.96 -14.03 -12.12
CA LYS A 246 9.49 -15.32 -12.61
C LYS A 246 8.59 -15.92 -13.69
N LYS A 247 9.20 -16.51 -14.73
CA LYS A 247 8.48 -17.35 -15.70
C LYS A 247 7.91 -18.57 -14.99
N ARG A 248 6.66 -18.92 -15.28
CA ARG A 248 5.94 -19.99 -14.61
C ARG A 248 5.29 -20.92 -15.62
N SER A 249 5.09 -22.17 -15.20
CA SER A 249 4.37 -23.18 -16.00
C SER A 249 2.91 -23.35 -15.56
N ASN A 250 2.59 -23.04 -14.29
CA ASN A 250 1.29 -23.30 -13.68
C ASN A 250 0.70 -22.03 -13.04
N ASN A 251 -0.62 -22.02 -12.87
CA ASN A 251 -1.30 -21.04 -12.04
C ASN A 251 -0.91 -21.26 -10.58
N ILE A 252 -0.84 -20.18 -9.81
CA ILE A 252 -0.55 -20.20 -8.38
C ILE A 252 -1.83 -19.94 -7.61
N ARG A 253 -2.08 -20.73 -6.57
CA ARG A 253 -3.19 -20.56 -5.64
C ARG A 253 -2.62 -20.30 -4.25
N ILE A 254 -2.90 -19.11 -3.75
CA ILE A 254 -2.49 -18.64 -2.43
C ILE A 254 -3.71 -18.70 -1.51
N ILE A 255 -3.58 -19.44 -0.41
CA ILE A 255 -4.56 -19.48 0.67
C ILE A 255 -4.01 -18.67 1.84
N TYR A 256 -4.56 -17.47 2.05
CA TYR A 256 -4.28 -16.65 3.22
C TYR A 256 -5.30 -16.97 4.30
N ALA A 257 -4.87 -17.58 5.40
CA ALA A 257 -5.74 -18.01 6.48
C ALA A 257 -5.43 -17.30 7.80
N TYR A 258 -6.50 -16.95 8.53
CA TYR A 258 -6.43 -16.12 9.72
C TYR A 258 -7.63 -16.39 10.66
N PRO A 259 -7.52 -16.08 11.97
CA PRO A 259 -8.68 -16.10 12.87
C PRO A 259 -9.76 -15.12 12.42
N SER A 260 -11.03 -15.49 12.46
CA SER A 260 -12.15 -14.59 12.12
C SER A 260 -12.31 -13.46 13.14
N ASN A 261 -13.07 -12.42 12.75
CA ASN A 261 -13.31 -11.20 13.54
C ASN A 261 -12.02 -10.41 13.78
N GLN A 262 -11.16 -10.35 12.76
CA GLN A 262 -9.88 -9.67 12.80
C GLN A 262 -9.84 -8.63 11.67
N PRO A 263 -10.24 -7.36 11.95
CA PRO A 263 -10.43 -6.35 10.91
C PRO A 263 -9.19 -6.12 10.03
N LEU A 264 -8.01 -6.18 10.61
CA LEU A 264 -6.73 -6.02 9.91
C LEU A 264 -6.54 -7.13 8.87
N TYR A 265 -6.79 -8.38 9.24
CA TYR A 265 -6.64 -9.53 8.35
C TYR A 265 -7.77 -9.61 7.32
N GLU A 266 -9.00 -9.28 7.71
CA GLU A 266 -10.14 -9.26 6.79
C GLU A 266 -9.98 -8.23 5.67
N ALA A 267 -9.28 -7.12 5.92
CA ALA A 267 -9.03 -6.08 4.93
C ALA A 267 -8.20 -6.57 3.72
N ILE A 268 -7.46 -7.69 3.85
CA ILE A 268 -6.67 -8.28 2.75
C ILE A 268 -7.57 -8.73 1.59
N SER A 269 -8.86 -8.95 1.81
CA SER A 269 -9.78 -9.26 0.71
C SER A 269 -9.85 -8.15 -0.34
N GLY A 270 -9.60 -6.89 0.03
CA GLY A 270 -9.45 -5.78 -0.91
C GLY A 270 -8.25 -5.99 -1.84
N PHE A 271 -7.10 -6.35 -1.28
CA PHE A 271 -5.89 -6.67 -2.05
C PHE A 271 -6.09 -7.89 -2.95
N ALA A 272 -6.69 -8.97 -2.42
CA ALA A 272 -7.00 -10.18 -3.18
C ALA A 272 -7.91 -9.90 -4.39
N ARG A 273 -8.94 -9.06 -4.21
CA ARG A 273 -9.82 -8.61 -5.31
C ARG A 273 -9.04 -7.88 -6.39
N THR A 274 -8.19 -6.92 -6.02
CA THR A 274 -7.37 -6.20 -7.00
C THR A 274 -6.40 -7.14 -7.72
N LEU A 275 -5.72 -8.02 -6.99
CA LEU A 275 -4.78 -8.98 -7.58
C LEU A 275 -5.45 -9.86 -8.63
N SER A 276 -6.65 -10.40 -8.35
CA SER A 276 -7.40 -11.23 -9.31
C SER A 276 -7.83 -10.48 -10.58
N GLN A 277 -7.99 -9.14 -10.52
CA GLN A 277 -8.29 -8.31 -11.69
C GLN A 277 -7.03 -7.99 -12.51
N GLU A 278 -5.87 -7.92 -11.85
CA GLU A 278 -4.58 -7.61 -12.49
C GLU A 278 -3.91 -8.85 -13.11
N ASN A 279 -4.04 -10.03 -12.48
CA ASN A 279 -3.39 -11.25 -12.93
C ASN A 279 -4.25 -12.49 -12.61
N SER A 280 -4.75 -13.17 -13.65
CA SER A 280 -5.56 -14.39 -13.50
C SER A 280 -4.76 -15.63 -13.07
N ASP A 281 -3.43 -15.58 -13.21
CA ASP A 281 -2.55 -16.71 -12.97
C ASP A 281 -2.12 -16.79 -11.50
N ILE A 282 -2.36 -15.73 -10.70
CA ILE A 282 -2.26 -15.79 -9.24
C ILE A 282 -3.67 -15.62 -8.65
N GLN A 283 -4.17 -16.66 -8.02
CA GLN A 283 -5.42 -16.64 -7.29
C GLN A 283 -5.13 -16.53 -5.80
N LEU A 284 -5.61 -15.47 -5.15
CA LEU A 284 -5.51 -15.31 -3.70
C LEU A 284 -6.90 -15.45 -3.09
N LYS A 285 -7.05 -16.42 -2.18
CA LYS A 285 -8.22 -16.59 -1.33
C LYS A 285 -7.90 -16.16 0.10
N THR A 286 -8.87 -15.52 0.75
CA THR A 286 -8.82 -15.19 2.17
C THR A 286 -9.77 -16.11 2.93
N VAL A 287 -9.27 -16.83 3.92
CA VAL A 287 -10.03 -17.84 4.67
C VAL A 287 -9.99 -17.53 6.17
N GLY A 288 -11.11 -17.02 6.69
CA GLY A 288 -11.29 -16.74 8.10
C GLY A 288 -11.78 -17.97 8.87
N PHE A 289 -11.22 -18.23 10.05
CA PHE A 289 -11.64 -19.34 10.93
C PHE A 289 -12.21 -18.84 12.24
N LYS A 290 -13.49 -19.11 12.54
CA LYS A 290 -14.05 -18.79 13.87
C LYS A 290 -13.51 -19.73 14.96
N ASN A 291 -13.23 -20.98 14.58
CA ASN A 291 -12.63 -22.02 15.42
C ASN A 291 -11.49 -22.70 14.62
N PRO A 292 -10.32 -22.98 15.22
CA PRO A 292 -9.25 -23.74 14.56
C PRO A 292 -9.54 -25.25 14.35
N TYR A 293 -10.74 -25.75 14.69
CA TYR A 293 -11.13 -27.14 14.43
C TYR A 293 -10.99 -27.49 12.94
N GLU A 294 -10.31 -28.61 12.65
CA GLU A 294 -10.04 -29.12 11.29
C GLU A 294 -9.43 -28.09 10.30
N MET A 295 -8.88 -26.98 10.82
CA MET A 295 -8.38 -25.85 10.01
C MET A 295 -7.42 -26.29 8.90
N THR A 296 -6.48 -27.19 9.20
CA THR A 296 -5.55 -27.73 8.20
C THR A 296 -6.30 -28.44 7.06
N ALA A 297 -7.30 -29.27 7.36
CA ALA A 297 -8.06 -29.99 6.34
C ALA A 297 -8.88 -29.02 5.47
N HIS A 298 -9.47 -27.98 6.07
CA HIS A 298 -10.19 -26.94 5.35
C HIS A 298 -9.29 -26.11 4.44
N ILE A 299 -8.12 -25.68 4.92
CA ILE A 299 -7.11 -24.97 4.11
C ILE A 299 -6.71 -25.80 2.89
N LEU A 300 -6.43 -27.10 3.09
CA LEU A 300 -6.02 -27.99 2.01
C LEU A 300 -7.15 -28.24 1.00
N SER A 301 -8.41 -28.28 1.45
CA SER A 301 -9.56 -28.35 0.54
C SER A 301 -9.67 -27.09 -0.32
N GLU A 302 -9.51 -25.90 0.28
CA GLU A 302 -9.62 -24.62 -0.43
C GLU A 302 -8.59 -24.45 -1.56
N CYS A 303 -7.46 -25.15 -1.50
CA CYS A 303 -6.50 -25.20 -2.61
C CYS A 303 -7.14 -25.70 -3.92
N PHE A 304 -8.13 -26.58 -3.87
CA PHE A 304 -8.73 -27.21 -5.05
C PHE A 304 -10.10 -26.64 -5.44
N VAL A 305 -10.77 -25.98 -4.51
CA VAL A 305 -12.07 -25.36 -4.74
C VAL A 305 -11.87 -24.05 -5.54
N ASN A 306 -12.64 -23.85 -6.61
CA ASN A 306 -12.49 -22.68 -7.49
C ASN A 306 -13.58 -21.60 -7.28
N ASP A 307 -14.40 -21.72 -6.23
CA ASP A 307 -15.41 -20.72 -5.88
C ASP A 307 -14.96 -19.84 -4.69
N GLY A 308 -15.49 -18.63 -4.66
CA GLY A 308 -15.27 -17.67 -3.58
C GLY A 308 -13.87 -17.07 -3.53
N LEU A 309 -13.81 -15.83 -3.04
CA LEU A 309 -12.55 -15.13 -2.75
C LEU A 309 -12.41 -14.90 -1.23
N GLU A 310 -13.51 -14.52 -0.59
CA GLU A 310 -13.64 -14.43 0.87
C GLU A 310 -14.43 -15.63 1.37
N ILE A 311 -13.76 -16.49 2.14
CA ILE A 311 -14.31 -17.68 2.75
C ILE A 311 -14.26 -17.52 4.28
N GLN A 312 -15.29 -18.00 4.96
CA GLN A 312 -15.30 -18.17 6.41
C GLN A 312 -15.70 -19.59 6.75
N TYR A 313 -14.98 -20.18 7.71
CA TYR A 313 -15.33 -21.44 8.34
C TYR A 313 -15.82 -21.20 9.78
N ASP A 314 -16.96 -21.80 10.07
CA ASP A 314 -17.54 -21.93 11.41
C ASP A 314 -17.73 -23.42 11.69
N ASP A 315 -16.72 -24.04 12.30
CA ASP A 315 -16.58 -25.50 12.38
C ASP A 315 -16.75 -26.17 11.00
N LYS A 316 -17.83 -26.92 10.80
CA LYS A 316 -18.13 -27.66 9.57
C LYS A 316 -18.98 -26.87 8.57
N ILE A 317 -19.19 -25.58 8.82
CA ILE A 317 -19.97 -24.72 7.94
C ILE A 317 -19.00 -23.84 7.16
N ARG A 318 -18.97 -24.03 5.84
CA ARG A 318 -18.24 -23.18 4.90
C ARG A 318 -19.17 -22.13 4.34
N GLN A 319 -18.75 -20.87 4.41
CA GLN A 319 -19.51 -19.74 3.89
C GLN A 319 -18.63 -18.91 2.96
N VAL A 320 -19.23 -18.42 1.88
CA VAL A 320 -18.57 -17.52 0.92
C VAL A 320 -19.26 -16.16 0.97
N LYS A 321 -18.48 -15.09 1.08
CA LYS A 321 -19.02 -13.72 1.09
C LYS A 321 -19.46 -13.32 -0.32
N GLN A 322 -20.70 -12.85 -0.44
CA GLN A 322 -21.27 -12.40 -1.70
C GLN A 322 -21.94 -11.03 -1.53
N LEU A 323 -21.83 -10.21 -2.56
CA LEU A 323 -22.53 -8.93 -2.66
C LEU A 323 -23.88 -9.17 -3.33
N GLN A 324 -24.96 -8.67 -2.74
CA GLN A 324 -26.30 -8.79 -3.32
C GLN A 324 -27.11 -7.50 -3.16
N PRO A 325 -28.05 -7.24 -4.07
CA PRO A 325 -29.05 -6.19 -3.89
C PRO A 325 -29.81 -6.37 -2.58
N PHE A 326 -30.05 -5.28 -1.88
CA PHE A 326 -31.00 -5.25 -0.78
C PHE A 326 -31.88 -4.01 -0.86
N GLU A 327 -33.09 -4.10 -0.33
CA GLU A 327 -33.98 -2.96 -0.16
C GLU A 327 -33.97 -2.55 1.32
N PRO A 328 -33.54 -1.32 1.67
CA PRO A 328 -33.63 -0.85 3.05
C PRO A 328 -35.08 -0.83 3.51
N SER A 329 -35.41 -1.58 4.56
CA SER A 329 -36.78 -1.71 5.08
C SER A 329 -37.34 -0.41 5.67
N SER A 330 -36.48 0.53 6.05
CA SER A 330 -36.83 1.93 6.26
C SER A 330 -35.61 2.82 6.06
N ILE A 331 -35.77 3.90 5.30
CA ILE A 331 -34.83 5.02 5.33
C ILE A 331 -35.29 5.90 6.47
N SER A 332 -34.89 5.58 7.70
CA SER A 332 -35.08 6.52 8.81
C SER A 332 -34.27 7.78 8.51
N GLU A 333 -34.88 8.96 8.64
CA GLU A 333 -34.11 10.20 8.58
C GLU A 333 -33.01 10.14 9.63
N LEU A 334 -31.78 10.45 9.21
CA LEU A 334 -30.62 10.47 10.09
C LEU A 334 -30.94 11.37 11.29
N SER A 335 -30.94 10.80 12.50
CA SER A 335 -31.25 11.57 13.71
C SER A 335 -30.08 12.48 14.07
N LEU A 336 -30.13 13.69 13.54
CA LEU A 336 -29.21 14.77 13.87
C LEU A 336 -29.68 15.46 15.16
N LYS A 337 -28.73 15.77 16.03
CA LYS A 337 -28.95 16.36 17.34
C LYS A 337 -28.84 17.87 17.25
N GLU A 338 -29.83 18.57 17.76
CA GLU A 338 -29.76 20.02 17.95
C GLU A 338 -28.61 20.38 18.91
N ASN A 339 -27.83 21.38 18.54
CA ASN A 339 -26.57 21.77 19.16
C ASN A 339 -25.53 20.63 19.28
N GLY A 340 -25.62 19.61 18.42
CA GLY A 340 -24.66 18.50 18.35
C GLY A 340 -23.29 18.95 17.86
N VAL A 341 -22.24 18.20 18.25
CA VAL A 341 -20.87 18.39 17.78
C VAL A 341 -20.46 17.24 16.87
N TYR A 342 -20.07 17.55 15.63
CA TYR A 342 -19.75 16.56 14.59
C TYR A 342 -18.32 16.71 14.08
N LEU A 343 -17.53 15.64 14.12
CA LEU A 343 -16.18 15.60 13.55
C LEU A 343 -16.22 14.95 12.15
N ILE A 344 -15.70 15.66 11.14
CA ILE A 344 -15.58 15.16 9.77
C ILE A 344 -14.10 15.09 9.38
N THR A 345 -13.57 13.86 9.27
CA THR A 345 -12.23 13.63 8.74
C THR A 345 -12.23 13.74 7.21
N GLY A 346 -11.17 14.31 6.63
CA GLY A 346 -11.19 14.68 5.22
C GLY A 346 -12.18 15.81 4.90
N GLY A 347 -12.51 16.65 5.89
CA GLY A 347 -13.58 17.66 5.81
C GLY A 347 -13.38 18.74 4.75
N SER A 348 -12.13 19.00 4.33
CA SER A 348 -11.82 19.91 3.21
C SER A 348 -12.01 19.31 1.83
N GLY A 349 -12.29 18.00 1.73
CA GLY A 349 -12.62 17.34 0.48
C GLY A 349 -14.08 17.56 0.06
N LYS A 350 -14.37 17.38 -1.23
CA LYS A 350 -15.72 17.58 -1.81
C LYS A 350 -16.82 16.83 -1.03
N LEU A 351 -16.59 15.55 -0.70
CA LEU A 351 -17.57 14.76 0.05
C LEU A 351 -17.74 15.26 1.49
N GLY A 352 -16.63 15.58 2.16
CA GLY A 352 -16.65 16.12 3.52
C GLY A 352 -17.42 17.44 3.63
N GLN A 353 -17.21 18.35 2.67
CA GLN A 353 -17.94 19.62 2.58
C GLN A 353 -19.44 19.40 2.28
N THR A 354 -19.78 18.46 1.38
CA THR A 354 -21.19 18.13 1.09
C THR A 354 -21.89 17.61 2.35
N ILE A 355 -21.26 16.71 3.11
CA ILE A 355 -21.81 16.18 4.37
C ILE A 355 -21.92 17.29 5.42
N ALA A 356 -20.90 18.14 5.54
CA ALA A 356 -20.91 19.28 6.47
C ALA A 356 -22.09 20.22 6.18
N LYS A 357 -22.29 20.57 4.90
CA LYS A 357 -23.42 21.40 4.46
C LYS A 357 -24.76 20.73 4.77
N TYR A 358 -24.89 19.44 4.47
CA TYR A 358 -26.11 18.68 4.77
C TYR A 358 -26.47 18.72 6.26
N ILE A 359 -25.49 18.56 7.16
CA ILE A 359 -25.72 18.63 8.61
C ILE A 359 -26.12 20.05 9.04
N ALA A 360 -25.39 21.07 8.56
CA ALA A 360 -25.63 22.48 8.90
C ALA A 360 -26.99 23.00 8.41
N GLU A 361 -27.51 22.45 7.31
CA GLU A 361 -28.84 22.79 6.78
C GLU A 361 -29.99 22.14 7.58
N LYS A 362 -29.71 21.07 8.34
CA LYS A 362 -30.73 20.27 9.03
C LYS A 362 -30.87 20.61 10.51
N VAL A 363 -29.79 20.94 11.20
CA VAL A 363 -29.78 21.25 12.64
C VAL A 363 -28.79 22.35 12.96
N GLN A 364 -29.06 23.15 13.99
CA GLN A 364 -28.02 24.01 14.55
C GLN A 364 -26.95 23.11 15.18
N SER A 365 -25.72 23.18 14.71
CA SER A 365 -24.66 22.27 15.15
C SER A 365 -23.27 22.90 15.08
N THR A 366 -22.32 22.30 15.81
CA THR A 366 -20.89 22.60 15.68
C THR A 366 -20.25 21.53 14.80
N ILE A 367 -19.64 21.95 13.69
CA ILE A 367 -18.97 21.03 12.76
C ILE A 367 -17.46 21.28 12.80
N VAL A 368 -16.72 20.25 13.17
CA VAL A 368 -15.26 20.25 13.21
C VAL A 368 -14.74 19.56 11.95
N LEU A 369 -14.11 20.32 11.06
CA LEU A 369 -13.48 19.79 9.85
C LEU A 369 -12.01 19.48 10.13
N CYS A 370 -11.61 18.22 9.93
CA CYS A 370 -10.25 17.75 10.14
C CYS A 370 -9.62 17.28 8.82
N GLY A 371 -8.37 17.65 8.58
CA GLY A 371 -7.61 17.28 7.40
C GLY A 371 -6.10 17.48 7.58
N ARG A 372 -5.30 16.88 6.68
CA ARG A 372 -3.83 17.04 6.69
C ARG A 372 -3.37 18.44 6.25
N LYS A 373 -4.23 19.17 5.56
CA LYS A 373 -4.04 20.57 5.18
C LYS A 373 -5.12 21.38 5.88
N ASN A 374 -4.79 22.61 6.25
CA ASN A 374 -5.80 23.53 6.77
C ASN A 374 -6.96 23.63 5.77
N PRO A 375 -8.21 23.49 6.25
CA PRO A 375 -9.40 23.52 5.42
C PRO A 375 -9.61 24.84 4.69
#